data_AF-A0A929MVZ3-F1
#
_entry.id   AF-A0A929MVZ3-F1
#
_cell.length_a   1.000
_cell.length_b   1.000
_cell.length_c   1.000
_cell.angle_alpha   90.00
_cell.angle_beta   90.00
_cell.angle_gamma   90.00
#
_symmetry.space_group_name_H-M   'P 1'
#
loop_
_entity.id
_entity.type
_entity.pdbx_description
1 polymer ?
#
loop_
_entity_poly.entity_id
_entity_poly.type
_entity_poly.pdbx_seq_one_letter_code
_entity_poly.pdbx_strand_id
1 'polypeptide(L)' 'MCKHNILWNKISELLDKTELTKAEVARRANISTSLLPAIRNGKVKKPSFELICKLSDAFNVDINYFREES' A
#
# COMPACT_ATOMS: atom_id res chain seq x y z
N MET A 1 -16.99 -8.99 -6.35
CA MET A 1 -17.20 -7.96 -5.31
C MET A 1 -15.85 -7.62 -4.68
N CYS A 2 -15.18 -6.56 -5.12
CA CYS A 2 -13.94 -6.12 -4.49
C CYS A 2 -14.32 -5.28 -3.25
N LYS A 3 -14.13 -5.87 -2.06
CA LYS A 3 -14.28 -5.15 -0.79
C LYS A 3 -13.45 -3.85 -0.87
N HIS A 4 -14.13 -2.73 -0.69
CA HIS A 4 -13.53 -1.39 -0.76
C HIS A 4 -12.38 -1.29 0.26
N ASN A 5 -11.13 -1.29 -0.22
CA ASN A 5 -9.93 -1.04 0.59
C ASN A 5 -9.39 0.31 0.17
N ILE A 6 -9.62 1.32 1.01
CA ILE A 6 -9.21 2.70 0.75
C ILE A 6 -7.67 2.78 0.65
N LEU A 7 -6.97 1.97 1.45
CA LEU A 7 -5.52 1.78 1.34
C LEU A 7 -5.09 1.30 -0.06
N TRP A 8 -5.78 0.31 -0.63
CA TRP A 8 -5.45 -0.21 -1.96
C TRP A 8 -5.70 0.83 -3.05
N ASN A 9 -6.78 1.61 -2.95
CA ASN A 9 -7.05 2.69 -3.91
C ASN A 9 -5.92 3.72 -3.91
N LYS A 10 -5.47 4.16 -2.72
CA LYS A 10 -4.33 5.07 -2.59
C LYS A 10 -3.05 4.50 -3.20
N ILE A 11 -2.75 3.22 -2.93
CA ILE A 11 -1.60 2.53 -3.54
C ILE A 11 -1.74 2.47 -5.06
N SER A 12 -2.92 2.13 -5.58
CA SER A 12 -3.17 2.04 -7.02
C SER A 12 -3.02 3.39 -7.71
N GLU A 13 -3.47 4.47 -7.07
CA GLU A 13 -3.31 5.82 -7.59
C GLU A 13 -1.83 6.24 -7.61
N LEU A 14 -1.07 5.89 -6.57
CA LEU A 14 0.37 6.14 -6.54
C LEU A 14 1.11 5.31 -7.60
N LEU A 15 0.70 4.07 -7.86
CA LEU A 15 1.25 3.23 -8.94
C LEU A 15 0.89 3.71 -10.35
N ASP A 16 -0.14 4.54 -10.48
CA ASP A 16 -0.49 5.17 -11.77
C ASP A 16 0.31 6.47 -11.95
N LYS A 17 0.49 7.22 -10.86
CA LYS A 17 1.30 8.45 -10.81
C LYS A 17 2.81 8.21 -10.89
N THR A 18 3.28 7.10 -10.33
CA THR A 18 4.67 6.65 -10.40
C THR A 18 4.66 5.43 -11.30
N GLU A 19 5.47 5.39 -12.37
CA GLU A 19 5.57 4.23 -13.31
C GLU A 19 6.19 2.99 -12.63
N LEU A 20 5.81 2.70 -11.39
CA LEU A 20 6.27 1.61 -10.56
C LEU A 20 5.28 0.46 -10.66
N THR A 21 5.82 -0.75 -10.71
CA THR A 21 4.99 -1.96 -10.67
C THR A 21 4.76 -2.37 -9.22
N LYS A 22 3.62 -3.03 -8.92
CA LYS A 22 3.31 -3.61 -7.60
C LYS A 22 4.47 -4.44 -7.01
N ALA A 23 5.14 -5.23 -7.85
CA ALA A 23 6.28 -6.05 -7.45
C ALA A 23 7.52 -5.21 -7.11
N GLU A 24 7.74 -4.12 -7.84
CA GLU A 24 8.83 -3.18 -7.57
C GLU A 24 8.59 -2.45 -6.25
N VAL A 25 7.37 -1.96 -6.03
CA VAL A 25 6.99 -1.35 -4.75
C VAL A 25 7.13 -2.35 -3.60
N ALA A 26 6.75 -3.62 -3.79
CA ALA A 26 6.95 -4.64 -2.76
C ALA A 26 8.43 -4.78 -2.40
N ARG A 27 9.29 -4.78 -3.42
CA ARG A 27 10.73 -4.93 -3.28
C ARG A 27 11.36 -3.71 -2.60
N ARG A 28 10.97 -2.50 -3.01
CA ARG A 28 11.41 -1.23 -2.40
C ARG A 28 10.94 -1.10 -0.95
N ALA A 29 9.69 -1.42 -0.68
CA ALA A 29 9.10 -1.40 0.67
C ALA A 29 9.65 -2.51 1.58
N ASN A 30 10.47 -3.43 1.06
CA ASN A 30 10.93 -4.60 1.79
C ASN A 30 9.76 -5.38 2.43
N ILE A 31 8.68 -5.56 1.66
CA ILE A 31 7.52 -6.34 2.07
C ILE A 31 7.39 -7.59 1.21
N SER A 32 6.73 -8.62 1.76
CA SER A 32 6.43 -9.81 0.98
C SER A 32 5.50 -9.46 -0.19
N THR A 33 5.82 -9.94 -1.39
CA THR A 33 4.97 -9.77 -2.59
C THR A 33 3.56 -10.34 -2.40
N SER A 34 3.39 -11.30 -1.48
CA SER A 34 2.11 -11.86 -1.05
C SER A 34 1.25 -10.91 -0.22
N LEU A 35 1.83 -9.82 0.31
CA LEU A 35 1.15 -8.85 1.16
C LEU A 35 0.29 -7.87 0.35
N LEU A 36 0.75 -7.41 -0.82
CA LEU A 36 -0.04 -6.56 -1.72
C LEU A 36 -1.38 -7.18 -2.14
N PRO A 37 -1.44 -8.44 -2.64
CA PRO A 37 -2.73 -9.08 -2.96
C PRO A 37 -3.56 -9.34 -1.70
N ALA A 38 -2.95 -9.52 -0.53
CA ALA A 38 -3.67 -9.61 0.74
C ALA A 38 -4.33 -8.27 1.13
N ILE A 39 -3.64 -7.14 0.92
CA ILE A 39 -4.19 -5.78 1.09
C ILE A 39 -5.33 -5.55 0.10
N ARG A 40 -5.13 -5.85 -1.19
CA ARG A 40 -6.16 -5.74 -2.24
C ARG A 40 -7.42 -6.53 -1.92
N ASN A 41 -7.28 -7.74 -1.38
CA ASN A 41 -8.40 -8.60 -1.02
C ASN A 41 -9.04 -8.23 0.34
N GLY A 42 -8.53 -7.22 1.04
CA GLY A 42 -9.01 -6.82 2.36
C GLY A 42 -8.75 -7.84 3.45
N LYS A 43 -7.72 -8.68 3.28
CA LYS A 43 -7.22 -9.54 4.36
C LYS A 43 -6.48 -8.72 5.42
N VAL A 44 -5.87 -7.61 4.99
CA VAL A 44 -5.20 -6.66 5.89
C VAL A 44 -6.17 -5.53 6.23
N LYS A 45 -6.96 -5.71 7.29
CA LYS A 45 -7.88 -4.67 7.79
C LYS A 45 -7.19 -3.58 8.60
N LYS A 46 -6.07 -3.92 9.24
CA LYS A 46 -5.22 -2.99 9.99
C LYS A 46 -3.79 -3.20 9.50
N PRO A 47 -3.32 -2.38 8.55
CA PRO A 47 -1.90 -2.37 8.25
C PRO A 47 -1.16 -2.01 9.55
N SER A 48 -0.18 -2.82 9.94
CA SER A 48 0.70 -2.46 11.04
C SER A 48 1.40 -1.13 10.70
N PHE A 49 1.72 -0.33 11.71
CA PHE A 49 2.46 0.93 11.51
C PHE A 49 3.72 0.72 10.66
N GLU A 50 4.44 -0.38 10.92
CA GLU A 50 5.61 -0.77 10.13
C GLU A 50 5.31 -0.95 8.63
N LEU A 51 4.15 -1.51 8.28
CA LEU A 51 3.72 -1.71 6.90
C LEU A 51 3.44 -0.36 6.21
N ILE A 52 2.76 0.56 6.91
CA ILE A 52 2.54 1.92 6.42
C ILE A 52 3.88 2.65 6.22
N CYS A 53 4.79 2.55 7.18
CA CYS A 53 6.14 3.13 7.11
C CYS A 53 6.91 2.59 5.90
N LYS A 54 6.87 1.27 5.68
CA LYS A 54 7.50 0.63 4.52
C LYS A 54 6.91 1.07 3.18
N LEU A 55 5.58 1.19 3.09
CA LEU A 55 4.91 1.66 1.87
C LEU A 55 5.20 3.14 1.60
N SER A 56 5.14 3.99 2.63
CA SER A 56 5.48 5.41 2.53
C SER A 56 6.90 5.63 2.05
N ASP A 57 7.87 4.89 2.61
CA ASP A 57 9.26 4.94 2.19
C ASP A 57 9.43 4.55 0.71
N ALA A 58 8.77 3.46 0.29
CA ALA A 58 8.84 2.99 -1.10
C ALA A 58 8.25 3.96 -2.14
N PHE A 59 7.18 4.66 -1.76
CA PHE A 59 6.53 5.68 -2.60
C PHE A 59 7.09 7.08 -2.39
N ASN A 60 8.00 7.28 -1.42
CA ASN A 60 8.48 8.59 -0.99
C ASN A 60 7.33 9.56 -0.64
N VAL A 61 6.30 9.04 0.02
CA VAL A 61 5.15 9.83 0.50
C VAL A 61 5.09 9.82 2.01
N ASP A 62 4.38 10.78 2.60
CA ASP A 62 4.22 10.82 4.06
C ASP A 62 3.33 9.67 4.57
N ILE A 63 3.62 9.14 5.76
CA ILE A 63 2.83 8.10 6.43
C ILE A 63 1.35 8.51 6.63
N ASN A 64 1.08 9.82 6.78
CA ASN A 64 -0.27 10.34 6.92
C ASN A 64 -1.07 10.24 5.62
N TYR A 65 -0.41 10.11 4.46
CA TYR A 65 -1.10 9.88 3.19
C TYR A 65 -1.94 8.59 3.24
N PHE A 66 -1.43 7.54 3.89
CA PHE A 66 -2.14 6.27 4.03
C PHE A 66 -3.06 6.21 5.25
N ARG A 67 -2.92 7.13 6.20
CA ARG A 67 -3.85 7.28 7.32
C ARG A 67 -5.18 7.78 6.74
N GLU A 68 -6.27 7.11 7.07
CA GLU A 68 -7.60 7.71 6.88
C GLU A 68 -7.83 8.63 8.07
N GLU A 69 -7.94 9.92 7.80
CA GLU A 69 -8.46 10.88 8.77
C GLU A 69 -9.91 10.46 9.07
N SER A 70 -10.23 10.36 10.36
CA SER A 70 -11.46 9.73 10.87
C SER A 70 -12.75 10.43 10.44
#